data_AF-A0A0R1YVJ9-F1
#
_entry.id   AF-A0A0R1YVJ9-F1
#
_cell.length_a   1.000
_cell.length_b   1.000
_cell.length_c   1.000
_cell.angle_alpha   90.00
_cell.angle_beta   90.00
_cell.angle_gamma   90.00
#
_symmetry.space_group_name_H-M   'P 1'
#
loop_
_entity.id
_entity.type
_entity.pdbx_description
1 polymer ?
#
loop_
_entity_poly.entity_id
_entity_poly.type
_entity_poly.pdbx_seq_one_letter_code
_entity_poly.pdbx_strand_id
1 'polypeptide(L)'
;MEKKSLILGCSAALGSEALYGLSYIFTKTATNDATPLALLGWRFLIAFLVMSALILTKVIHVNFSGKKLMPVLLISLFDPVLYFIGETFGISHTSASESGVFLACIPVAALIASTVMLHKRPSRQQVIA
;
A
#
# COMPACT_ATOMS: atom_id res chain seq x y z
N MET A 1 -17.25 5.13 -24.58
CA MET A 1 -15.83 5.21 -24.18
C MET A 1 -15.62 4.93 -22.69
N GLU A 2 -16.51 5.36 -21.79
CA GLU A 2 -16.46 5.06 -20.34
C GLU A 2 -16.28 3.57 -20.00
N LYS A 3 -17.04 2.67 -20.64
CA LYS A 3 -17.02 1.23 -20.30
C LYS A 3 -15.65 0.57 -20.55
N LYS A 4 -14.90 0.98 -21.58
CA LYS A 4 -13.55 0.47 -21.87
C LYS A 4 -12.53 0.96 -20.84
N SER A 5 -12.64 2.22 -20.41
CA SER A 5 -11.78 2.78 -19.36
C SER A 5 -12.05 2.12 -18.01
N LEU A 6 -13.31 1.79 -17.73
CA LEU A 6 -13.70 1.12 -16.49
C LEU A 6 -13.18 -0.33 -16.43
N ILE A 7 -13.32 -1.09 -17.53
CA ILE A 7 -12.78 -2.46 -17.63
C ILE A 7 -11.25 -2.45 -17.52
N LEU A 8 -10.58 -1.49 -18.16
CA LEU A 8 -9.13 -1.34 -18.05
C LEU A 8 -8.68 -1.03 -16.61
N GLY A 9 -9.39 -0.12 -15.92
CA GLY A 9 -9.14 0.21 -14.53
C GLY A 9 -9.34 -0.98 -13.59
N CYS A 10 -10.46 -1.70 -13.73
CA CYS A 10 -10.72 -2.91 -12.94
C CYS A 10 -9.68 -4.00 -13.21
N SER A 11 -9.26 -4.19 -14.47
CA SER A 11 -8.24 -5.19 -14.81
C SER A 11 -6.87 -4.83 -14.24
N ALA A 12 -6.50 -3.55 -14.27
CA ALA A 12 -5.27 -3.06 -13.65
C ALA A 12 -5.29 -3.26 -12.12
N ALA A 13 -6.42 -2.96 -11.48
CA ALA A 13 -6.61 -3.16 -10.05
C ALA A 13 -6.51 -4.66 -9.66
N LEU A 14 -7.17 -5.55 -10.42
CA LEU A 14 -7.05 -6.99 -10.20
C LEU A 14 -5.61 -7.48 -10.37
N GLY A 15 -4.90 -6.96 -11.38
CA GLY A 15 -3.48 -7.26 -11.58
C GLY A 15 -2.61 -6.78 -10.41
N SER A 16 -2.83 -5.57 -9.90
CA SER A 16 -2.07 -5.05 -8.76
C SER A 16 -2.35 -5.83 -7.48
N GLU A 17 -3.61 -6.18 -7.20
CA GLU A 17 -3.99 -6.97 -6.02
C GLU A 17 -3.40 -8.40 -6.09
N ALA A 18 -3.38 -9.02 -7.27
CA ALA A 18 -2.74 -10.32 -7.46
C ALA A 18 -1.23 -10.24 -7.18
N LEU A 19 -0.54 -9.22 -7.71
CA LEU A 19 0.88 -8.98 -7.44
C LEU A 19 1.14 -8.70 -5.95
N TYR A 20 0.24 -7.95 -5.30
CA TYR A 20 0.34 -7.64 -3.88
C TYR A 20 0.17 -8.89 -3.02
N GLY A 21 -0.84 -9.73 -3.31
CA GLY A 21 -1.06 -11.02 -2.67
C GLY A 21 0.13 -11.97 -2.82
N LEU A 22 0.70 -12.08 -4.03
CA LEU A 22 1.92 -12.86 -4.28
C LEU A 22 3.10 -12.34 -3.46
N SER A 23 3.28 -11.02 -3.39
CA SER A 23 4.34 -10.40 -2.59
C SER A 23 4.28 -10.82 -1.13
N TYR A 24 3.10 -11.07 -0.57
CA TYR A 24 2.98 -11.53 0.82
C TYR A 24 3.40 -12.96 1.04
N ILE A 25 3.09 -13.85 0.11
CA ILE A 25 3.53 -15.24 0.17
C ILE A 25 5.06 -15.28 0.16
N PHE A 26 5.68 -14.48 -0.72
CA PHE A 26 7.13 -14.32 -0.75
C PHE A 26 7.68 -13.68 0.52
N THR A 27 7.03 -12.63 1.03
CA THR A 27 7.46 -11.96 2.28
C THR A 27 7.42 -12.93 3.45
N LYS A 28 6.36 -13.75 3.57
CA LYS A 28 6.26 -14.77 4.62
C LYS A 28 7.37 -15.81 4.52
N THR A 29 7.66 -16.27 3.29
CA THR A 29 8.75 -17.22 3.04
C THR A 29 10.09 -16.59 3.41
N ALA A 30 10.33 -15.35 3.01
CA ALA A 30 11.56 -14.62 3.29
C ALA A 30 11.73 -14.27 4.78
N THR A 31 10.64 -14.04 5.52
CA THR A 31 10.69 -13.80 6.98
C THR A 31 11.12 -15.03 7.78
N ASN A 32 11.11 -16.24 7.19
CA ASN A 32 11.68 -17.43 7.83
C ASN A 32 13.22 -17.39 7.82
N ASP A 33 13.83 -16.76 6.81
CA ASP A 33 15.28 -16.73 6.62
C ASP A 33 15.91 -15.39 7.04
N ALA A 34 15.14 -14.30 7.05
CA ALA A 34 15.60 -12.96 7.35
C ALA A 34 14.64 -12.22 8.29
N THR A 35 15.17 -11.33 9.12
CA THR A 35 14.32 -10.54 10.03
C THR A 35 13.41 -9.58 9.24
N PRO A 36 12.17 -9.33 9.71
CA PRO A 36 11.22 -8.41 9.08
C PRO A 36 11.82 -7.03 8.75
N LEU A 37 12.64 -6.50 9.66
CA LEU A 37 13.28 -5.20 9.50
C LEU A 37 14.35 -5.21 8.39
N ALA A 38 15.10 -6.30 8.24
CA ALA A 38 16.10 -6.44 7.18
C ALA A 38 15.42 -6.51 5.80
N LEU A 39 14.31 -7.24 5.67
CA LEU A 39 13.51 -7.28 4.45
C LEU A 39 12.97 -5.91 4.07
N LEU A 40 12.45 -5.19 5.06
CA LEU A 40 11.93 -3.85 4.85
C LEU A 40 13.04 -2.86 4.46
N GLY A 41 14.20 -2.97 5.08
CA GLY A 41 15.40 -2.21 4.73
C GLY A 41 15.80 -2.43 3.27
N TRP A 42 15.90 -3.69 2.82
CA TRP A 42 16.20 -4.01 1.42
C TRP A 42 15.11 -3.51 0.47
N ARG A 43 13.83 -3.62 0.83
CA ARG A 43 12.71 -3.13 0.03
C ARG A 43 12.80 -1.62 -0.21
N PHE A 44 13.01 -0.83 0.86
CA PHE A 44 13.15 0.62 0.74
C PHE A 44 14.46 1.04 0.07
N LEU A 45 15.55 0.29 0.27
CA LEU A 45 16.81 0.56 -0.41
C LEU A 45 16.70 0.35 -1.93
N ILE A 46 16.11 -0.76 -2.37
CA ILE A 46 15.87 -1.02 -3.79
C ILE A 46 14.92 0.03 -4.37
N ALA A 47 13.83 0.36 -3.68
CA ALA A 47 12.91 1.41 -4.10
C ALA A 47 13.62 2.76 -4.28
N PHE A 48 14.49 3.13 -3.33
CA PHE A 48 15.30 4.34 -3.41
C PHE A 48 16.23 4.31 -4.63
N LEU A 49 17.00 3.24 -4.83
CA LEU A 49 17.93 3.11 -5.95
C LEU A 49 17.22 3.17 -7.31
N VAL A 50 16.09 2.48 -7.46
CA VAL A 50 15.31 2.48 -8.71
C VAL A 50 14.74 3.88 -8.97
N MET A 51 14.15 4.52 -7.96
CA MET A 51 13.62 5.88 -8.10
C MET A 51 14.73 6.89 -8.42
N SER A 52 15.88 6.81 -7.75
CA SER A 52 17.04 7.65 -8.04
C SER A 52 17.54 7.45 -9.47
N ALA A 53 17.61 6.21 -9.95
CA ALA A 53 18.01 5.91 -11.33
C ALA A 53 17.01 6.48 -12.36
N LEU A 54 15.69 6.37 -12.11
CA LEU A 54 14.65 6.92 -12.99
C LEU A 54 14.66 8.45 -13.03
N ILE A 55 14.96 9.10 -11.91
CA ILE A 55 15.13 10.55 -11.84
C ILE A 55 16.39 10.97 -12.61
N LEU A 56 17.51 10.25 -12.43
CA LEU A 56 18.78 10.55 -13.09
C LEU A 56 18.70 10.37 -14.62
N THR A 57 17.99 9.33 -15.07
CA THR A 57 17.71 9.08 -16.49
C THR A 57 16.63 10.02 -17.08
N LYS A 58 16.11 10.98 -16.30
CA LYS A 58 15.09 11.96 -16.69
C LYS A 58 13.77 11.37 -17.20
N VAL A 59 13.53 10.07 -16.98
CA VAL A 59 12.24 9.42 -17.26
C VAL A 59 11.16 10.02 -16.37
N ILE A 60 11.51 10.37 -15.12
CA ILE A 60 10.61 11.01 -14.16
C ILE A 60 11.17 12.38 -13.76
N HIS A 61 10.45 13.45 -14.09
CA HIS A 61 10.79 14.81 -13.67
C HIS A 61 10.16 15.10 -12.30
N VAL A 62 10.95 15.03 -11.23
CA VAL A 62 10.48 15.39 -9.89
C VAL A 62 10.83 16.85 -9.62
N ASN A 63 9.82 17.72 -9.68
CA ASN A 63 9.97 19.13 -9.34
C ASN A 63 9.54 19.37 -7.88
N PHE A 64 10.51 19.65 -7.02
CA PHE A 64 10.31 19.96 -5.60
C PHE A 64 10.09 21.47 -5.32
N SER A 65 10.12 22.32 -6.35
CA SER A 65 10.10 23.77 -6.17
C SER A 65 8.74 24.27 -5.68
N GLY A 66 8.73 24.87 -4.49
CA GLY A 66 7.58 25.58 -3.91
C GLY A 66 6.53 24.74 -3.17
N LYS A 67 6.70 23.41 -3.08
CA LYS A 67 5.73 22.54 -2.37
C LYS A 67 6.12 22.37 -0.90
N LYS A 68 5.11 22.39 -0.02
CA LYS A 68 5.30 22.08 1.40
C LYS A 68 5.68 20.59 1.52
N LEU A 69 6.97 20.32 1.71
CA LEU A 69 7.52 18.98 1.91
C LEU A 69 7.03 18.32 3.20
N MET A 70 6.71 19.14 4.20
CA MET A 70 6.35 18.67 5.54
C MET A 70 5.08 17.80 5.57
N PRO A 71 3.94 18.18 4.94
CA PRO A 71 2.80 17.27 4.75
C PRO A 71 3.15 15.97 4.02
N VAL A 72 4.01 16.01 3.01
CA VAL A 72 4.40 14.82 2.23
C VAL A 72 5.23 13.87 3.09
N LEU A 73 6.14 14.40 3.90
CA LEU A 73 6.93 13.62 4.87
C LEU A 73 6.04 13.01 5.95
N LEU A 74 5.08 13.77 6.48
CA LEU A 74 4.11 13.25 7.45
C LEU A 74 3.30 12.10 6.86
N ILE A 75 2.76 12.26 5.64
CA ILE A 75 2.04 11.19 4.96
C ILE A 75 2.95 9.98 4.79
N SER A 76 4.16 10.16 4.24
CA SER A 76 5.11 9.07 4.01
C SER A 76 5.52 8.33 5.29
N LEU A 77 5.55 9.03 6.43
CA LEU A 77 5.85 8.41 7.72
C LEU A 77 4.71 7.50 8.18
N PHE A 78 3.46 7.93 8.06
CA PHE A 78 2.30 7.12 8.42
C PHE A 78 2.04 6.00 7.41
N ASP A 79 2.11 6.33 6.12
CA ASP A 79 1.98 5.45 4.98
C ASP A 79 2.98 5.90 3.90
N PRO A 80 4.10 5.18 3.66
CA PRO A 80 4.21 3.73 3.82
C PRO A 80 5.02 3.22 5.03
N VAL A 81 5.73 4.08 5.78
CA VAL A 81 6.75 3.58 6.75
C VAL A 81 6.14 2.82 7.94
N LEU A 82 5.26 3.47 8.72
CA LEU A 82 4.64 2.81 9.87
C LEU A 82 3.72 1.67 9.45
N TYR A 83 2.98 1.85 8.36
CA TYR A 83 2.12 0.83 7.77
C TYR A 83 2.91 -0.44 7.42
N PHE A 84 3.97 -0.34 6.61
CA PHE A 84 4.73 -1.53 6.20
C PHE A 84 5.47 -2.20 7.37
N ILE A 85 5.91 -1.45 8.38
CA ILE A 85 6.47 -2.04 9.59
C ILE A 85 5.40 -2.90 10.28
N GLY A 86 4.22 -2.33 10.56
CA GLY A 86 3.12 -3.05 11.20
C GLY A 86 2.66 -4.27 10.39
N GLU A 87 2.52 -4.09 9.07
CA GLU A 87 2.15 -5.15 8.13
C GLU A 87 3.15 -6.30 8.13
N THR A 88 4.45 -6.01 7.97
CA THR A 88 5.50 -7.04 7.92
C THR A 88 5.63 -7.77 9.25
N PHE A 89 5.53 -7.07 10.39
CA PHE A 89 5.50 -7.70 11.71
C PHE A 89 4.26 -8.58 11.90
N GLY A 90 3.09 -8.12 11.46
CA GLY A 90 1.84 -8.88 11.47
C GLY A 90 1.97 -10.17 10.66
N ILE A 91 2.52 -10.10 9.45
CA ILE A 91 2.77 -11.27 8.59
C ILE A 91 3.82 -12.19 9.20
N SER A 92 4.84 -11.66 9.85
CA SER A 92 5.83 -12.49 10.53
C SER A 92 5.19 -13.35 11.62
N HIS A 93 4.22 -12.81 12.37
CA HIS A 93 3.56 -13.49 13.49
C HIS A 93 2.27 -14.24 13.13
N THR A 94 1.71 -14.01 11.94
CA THR A 94 0.47 -14.66 11.48
C THR A 94 0.70 -15.42 10.17
N SER A 95 -0.23 -16.27 9.75
CA SER A 95 -0.18 -16.87 8.41
C SER A 95 -0.55 -15.84 7.33
N ALA A 96 -0.09 -16.08 6.09
CA ALA A 96 -0.46 -15.24 4.95
C ALA A 96 -1.99 -15.15 4.76
N SER A 97 -2.70 -16.25 5.04
CA SER A 97 -4.16 -16.31 5.01
C SER A 97 -4.81 -15.42 6.07
N GLU A 98 -4.32 -15.46 7.32
CA GLU A 98 -4.82 -14.60 8.41
C GLU A 98 -4.56 -13.12 8.12
N SER A 99 -3.35 -12.77 7.68
CA SER A 99 -3.02 -11.40 7.23
C SER A 99 -3.94 -10.92 6.11
N GLY A 100 -4.25 -11.79 5.13
CA GLY A 100 -5.19 -11.48 4.06
C GLY A 100 -6.61 -11.18 4.54
N VAL A 101 -7.10 -11.90 5.56
CA VAL A 101 -8.41 -11.63 6.18
C VAL A 101 -8.42 -10.28 6.88
N PHE A 102 -7.35 -9.92 7.60
CA PHE A 102 -7.25 -8.58 8.20
C PHE A 102 -7.22 -7.47 7.15
N LEU A 103 -6.54 -7.68 6.03
CA LEU A 103 -6.54 -6.72 4.92
C LEU A 103 -7.91 -6.58 4.26
N ALA A 104 -8.67 -7.67 4.14
CA ALA A 104 -10.03 -7.63 3.62
C ALA A 104 -10.98 -6.78 4.51
N CYS A 105 -10.60 -6.51 5.76
CA CYS A 105 -11.32 -5.61 6.65
C CYS A 105 -10.93 -4.13 6.47
N ILE A 106 -9.89 -3.79 5.70
CA ILE A 106 -9.47 -2.40 5.46
C ILE A 106 -10.61 -1.55 4.89
N PRO A 107 -11.39 -1.98 3.89
CA PRO A 107 -12.52 -1.19 3.37
C PRO A 107 -13.54 -0.85 4.46
N VAL A 108 -13.81 -1.79 5.38
CA VAL A 108 -14.73 -1.58 6.50
C VAL A 108 -14.17 -0.54 7.48
N ALA A 109 -12.91 -0.69 7.87
CA ALA A 109 -12.23 0.29 8.74
C ALA A 109 -12.15 1.68 8.09
N ALA A 110 -11.85 1.74 6.79
CA ALA A 110 -11.82 2.97 6.01
C ALA A 110 -13.20 3.62 5.91
N LEU A 111 -14.28 2.84 5.75
CA LEU A 111 -15.66 3.35 5.75
C LEU A 111 -16.02 3.96 7.10
N ILE A 112 -15.68 3.28 8.21
CA ILE A 112 -15.90 3.78 9.57
C ILE A 112 -15.13 5.09 9.79
N ALA A 113 -13.82 5.09 9.48
CA ALA A 113 -12.97 6.26 9.63
C ALA A 113 -13.46 7.44 8.77
N SER A 114 -13.87 7.18 7.52
CA SER A 114 -14.45 8.19 6.63
C SER A 114 -15.77 8.73 7.19
N THR A 115 -16.61 7.89 7.79
CA THR A 115 -17.88 8.33 8.39
C THR A 115 -17.63 9.24 9.59
N VAL A 116 -16.64 8.91 10.43
CA VAL A 116 -16.27 9.69 11.62
C VAL A 116 -15.57 11.00 11.25
N MET A 117 -14.59 10.98 10.35
CA MET A 117 -13.84 12.19 9.97
C MET A 117 -14.64 13.12 9.08
N LEU A 118 -15.33 12.58 8.08
CA LEU A 118 -16.02 13.37 7.06
C LEU A 118 -17.47 13.71 7.43
N HIS A 119 -17.99 13.16 8.53
CA HIS A 119 -19.38 13.29 9.02
C HIS A 119 -20.46 12.97 7.96
N LYS A 120 -20.09 12.36 6.82
CA LYS A 120 -21.03 11.94 5.78
C LYS A 120 -21.51 10.53 6.10
N ARG A 121 -22.82 10.37 6.21
CA ARG A 121 -23.45 9.06 6.45
C ARG A 121 -23.30 8.19 5.18
N PRO A 122 -22.73 6.98 5.27
CA PRO A 122 -22.62 6.08 4.13
C PRO A 122 -24.02 5.66 3.66
N SER A 123 -24.20 5.45 2.35
CA SER A 123 -25.49 4.99 1.82
C SER A 123 -25.76 3.55 2.27
N ARG A 124 -27.04 3.16 2.42
CA ARG A 124 -27.42 1.80 2.86
C ARG A 124 -26.79 0.68 2.03
N GLN A 125 -26.52 0.94 0.75
CA GLN A 125 -25.88 -0.03 -0.15
C GLN A 125 -24.38 -0.22 0.15
N GLN A 126 -23.66 0.81 0.62
CA GLN A 126 -22.24 0.73 0.98
C GLN A 126 -21.99 0.13 2.37
N VAL A 127 -23.03 0.00 3.18
CA VAL A 127 -22.95 -0.61 4.52
C VAL A 127 -23.22 -2.12 4.46
N ILE A 128 -23.99 -2.56 3.45
CA ILE A 128 -24.40 -3.96 3.29
C ILE A 128 -23.47 -4.70 2.29
N ALA A 129 -22.89 -3.98 1.33
CA ALA A 129 -21.90 -4.48 0.37
C ALA A 129 -20.48 -4.42 0.95
#